data_AF-A0A1F3SMB4-F1
#
_entry.id   AF-A0A1F3SMB4-F1
#
_cell.length_a   1.000
_cell.length_b   1.000
_cell.length_c   1.000
_cell.angle_alpha   90.00
_cell.angle_beta   90.00
_cell.angle_gamma   90.00
#
_symmetry.space_group_name_H-M   'P 1'
#
loop_
_entity.id
_entity.type
_entity.pdbx_description
1 polymer ?
#
loop_
_entity_poly.entity_id
_entity_poly.type
_entity_poly.pdbx_seq_one_letter_code
_entity_poly.pdbx_strand_id
1 'polypeptide(L)'
;MYSPTKNCELIVFGRASQRIVFQRKLPLKADGELLLSLMARHGINLASACQGQGICQKCSVWYVGKKILACQHTADSLSRALNEQNDDHRLALEVDYL
;
A
#
# COMPACT_ATOMS: atom_id res chain seq x y z
N MET A 1 -3.35 24.77 -7.67
CA MET A 1 -4.11 23.96 -6.69
C MET A 1 -3.11 23.09 -5.95
N TYR A 2 -2.78 23.44 -4.70
CA TYR A 2 -1.86 22.67 -3.86
C TYR A 2 -2.64 21.54 -3.19
N SER A 3 -2.56 20.32 -3.71
CA SER A 3 -3.04 19.14 -2.99
C SER A 3 -2.08 18.89 -1.82
N PRO A 4 -2.55 18.85 -0.56
CA PRO A 4 -1.67 18.60 0.58
C PRO A 4 -1.07 17.20 0.47
N THR A 5 0.24 17.12 0.23
CA THR A 5 1.00 15.87 0.34
C THR A 5 1.22 15.56 1.80
N LYS A 6 0.62 14.46 2.28
CA LYS A 6 0.92 13.92 3.60
C LYS A 6 2.09 12.94 3.48
N ASN A 7 3.10 13.13 4.31
CA ASN A 7 4.21 12.18 4.40
C ASN A 7 3.75 10.99 5.22
N CYS A 8 3.62 9.83 4.57
CA CYS A 8 3.23 8.58 5.21
C CYS A 8 4.38 7.59 5.12
N GLU A 9 4.70 6.91 6.22
CA GLU A 9 5.72 5.85 6.19
C GLU A 9 5.08 4.56 5.66
N LEU A 10 5.47 4.14 4.46
CA LEU A 10 5.09 2.85 3.90
C LEU A 10 6.09 1.80 4.38
N ILE A 11 5.58 0.78 5.05
CA ILE A 11 6.33 -0.39 5.49
C ILE A 11 5.72 -1.60 4.82
N VAL A 12 6.54 -2.35 4.10
CA VAL A 12 6.15 -3.61 3.46
C VAL A 12 6.96 -4.72 4.09
N PHE A 13 6.26 -5.75 4.55
CA PHE A 13 6.81 -6.96 5.14
C PHE A 13 6.65 -8.14 4.19
N GLY A 14 7.69 -8.95 4.02
CA GLY A 14 7.57 -10.26 3.40
C GLY A 14 6.96 -11.22 4.41
N ARG A 15 5.75 -11.73 4.17
CA ARG A 15 5.02 -12.56 5.13
C ARG A 15 5.72 -13.89 5.41
N ALA A 16 6.30 -14.50 4.38
CA ALA A 16 7.06 -15.75 4.51
C ALA A 16 8.37 -15.56 5.29
N SER A 17 9.03 -14.41 5.16
CA SER A 17 10.32 -14.12 5.79
C SER A 17 10.19 -13.36 7.11
N GLN A 18 9.01 -12.81 7.41
CA GLN A 18 8.76 -11.84 8.48
C GLN A 18 9.76 -10.68 8.53
N ARG A 19 10.30 -10.30 7.36
CA ARG A 19 11.31 -9.25 7.21
C ARG A 19 10.74 -8.05 6.49
N ILE A 20 11.23 -6.87 6.86
CA ILE A 20 10.95 -5.64 6.12
C ILE A 20 11.62 -5.76 4.75
N VAL A 21 10.81 -5.78 3.69
CA VAL A 21 11.25 -5.79 2.29
C VAL A 21 11.33 -4.37 1.74
N PHE A 22 10.55 -3.45 2.32
CA PHE A 22 10.60 -2.03 1.98
C PHE A 22 10.15 -1.18 3.17
N GLN A 23 10.88 -0.11 3.47
CA GLN A 23 10.47 0.89 4.45
C GLN A 23 10.98 2.26 4.02
N ARG A 24 10.07 3.16 3.66
CA ARG A 24 10.38 4.57 3.38
C ARG A 24 9.20 5.48 3.69
N LYS A 25 9.52 6.72 4.06
CA LYS A 25 8.55 7.82 4.06
C LYS A 25 8.30 8.25 2.63
N LEU A 26 7.04 8.17 2.23
CA LEU A 26 6.58 8.52 0.89
C LEU A 26 5.54 9.64 0.99
N PRO A 27 5.59 10.64 0.10
CA PRO A 27 4.52 11.60 0.00
C PRO A 27 3.31 10.89 -0.61
N LEU A 28 2.29 10.61 0.20
CA LEU A 28 1.00 10.19 -0.31
C LEU A 28 0.33 11.42 -0.91
N LYS A 29 0.09 11.36 -2.22
CA LYS A 29 -0.77 12.34 -2.86
C LYS A 29 -2.20 12.06 -2.41
N ALA A 30 -2.90 13.11 -1.99
CA ALA A 30 -4.33 13.07 -1.67
C ALA A 30 -5.22 12.71 -2.89
N ASP A 31 -4.63 12.65 -4.09
CA ASP A 31 -5.31 12.41 -5.37
C ASP A 31 -5.78 10.94 -5.59
N GLY A 32 -5.80 10.10 -4.55
CA GLY A 32 -6.32 8.74 -4.67
C GLY A 32 -5.43 7.80 -5.50
N GLU A 33 -4.10 7.95 -5.43
CA GLU A 33 -3.18 7.02 -6.07
C GLU A 33 -3.43 5.58 -5.58
N LEU A 34 -3.66 4.66 -6.52
CA LEU A 34 -3.82 3.24 -6.21
C LEU A 34 -2.56 2.68 -5.56
N LEU A 35 -2.74 1.85 -4.55
CA LEU A 35 -1.62 1.25 -3.82
C LEU A 35 -0.73 0.43 -4.75
N LEU A 36 -1.31 -0.29 -5.72
CA LEU A 36 -0.55 -1.02 -6.73
C LEU A 36 0.41 -0.10 -7.51
N SER A 37 -0.07 1.05 -7.99
CA SER A 37 0.73 2.02 -8.73
C SER A 37 1.82 2.63 -7.87
N LEU A 38 1.49 2.94 -6.61
CA LEU A 38 2.44 3.47 -5.63
C LEU A 38 3.55 2.47 -5.30
N MET A 39 3.22 1.18 -5.18
CA MET A 39 4.21 0.12 -4.96
C MET A 39 5.12 -0.04 -6.20
N ALA A 40 4.55 -0.06 -7.40
CA ALA A 40 5.30 -0.24 -8.65
C ALA A 40 6.33 0.88 -8.88
N ARG A 41 5.96 2.16 -8.68
CA ARG A 41 6.89 3.30 -8.82
C ARG A 41 8.06 3.28 -7.82
N HIS A 42 7.91 2.54 -6.73
CA HIS A 42 8.94 2.37 -5.71
C HIS A 42 9.68 1.03 -5.81
N GLY A 43 9.51 0.33 -6.94
CA GLY A 43 10.23 -0.92 -7.25
C GLY A 43 9.61 -2.17 -6.65
N ILE A 44 8.41 -2.06 -6.08
CA ILE A 44 7.67 -3.18 -5.48
C ILE A 44 6.64 -3.67 -6.51
N ASN A 45 7.01 -4.69 -7.27
CA ASN A 45 6.17 -5.22 -8.34
C ASN A 45 5.24 -6.31 -7.81
N LEU A 46 3.99 -5.94 -7.53
CA LEU A 46 2.95 -6.94 -7.28
C LEU A 46 2.44 -7.52 -8.61
N ALA A 47 2.19 -8.82 -8.62
CA ALA A 47 1.61 -9.48 -9.77
C ALA A 47 0.22 -8.89 -10.08
N SER A 48 0.02 -8.38 -11.30
CA SER A 48 -1.28 -7.88 -11.76
C SER A 48 -1.48 -8.30 -13.21
N ALA A 49 -2.37 -9.27 -13.44
CA ALA A 49 -2.70 -9.78 -14.78
C ALA A 49 -4.03 -9.20 -15.31
N CYS A 50 -4.78 -8.50 -14.47
CA CYS A 50 -6.12 -8.00 -14.77
C CYS A 50 -6.18 -6.48 -14.87
N GLN A 51 -5.06 -5.80 -15.13
CA GLN A 51 -4.98 -4.34 -15.29
C GLN A 51 -5.65 -3.55 -14.14
N GLY A 52 -5.65 -4.11 -12.94
CA GLY A 52 -6.24 -3.49 -11.76
C GLY A 52 -7.74 -3.71 -11.54
N GLN A 53 -8.43 -4.51 -12.36
CA GLN A 53 -9.86 -4.83 -12.19
C GLN A 53 -10.21 -5.68 -10.95
N GLY A 54 -9.20 -6.19 -10.22
CA GLY A 54 -9.41 -7.01 -9.01
C GLY A 54 -9.81 -8.48 -9.26
N ILE A 55 -10.24 -8.84 -10.47
CA ILE A 55 -10.70 -10.21 -10.79
C ILE A 55 -9.61 -11.28 -10.67
N CYS A 56 -8.35 -10.93 -10.91
CA CYS A 56 -7.24 -11.88 -10.91
C CYS A 56 -6.70 -12.19 -9.50
N GLN A 57 -7.05 -11.36 -8.51
CA GLN A 57 -6.61 -11.49 -7.10
C GLN A 57 -5.09 -11.59 -6.84
N LYS A 58 -4.26 -11.37 -7.87
CA LYS A 58 -2.80 -11.46 -7.79
C LYS A 58 -2.16 -10.26 -7.08
N CYS A 59 -2.81 -9.10 -7.11
CA CYS A 59 -2.36 -7.86 -6.46
C CYS A 59 -2.63 -7.87 -4.94
N SER A 60 -2.74 -9.05 -4.33
CA SER A 60 -3.20 -9.17 -2.94
C SER A 60 -2.10 -8.89 -1.94
N VAL A 61 -2.45 -8.11 -0.92
CA VAL A 61 -1.59 -7.72 0.19
C VAL A 61 -2.38 -7.84 1.49
N TRP A 62 -1.69 -8.02 2.60
CA TRP A 62 -2.29 -8.02 3.93
C TRP A 62 -2.15 -6.64 4.55
N TYR A 63 -3.25 -6.13 5.08
CA TYR A 63 -3.35 -4.85 5.75
C TYR A 63 -4.12 -5.06 7.04
N VAL A 64 -3.47 -4.82 8.19
CA VAL A 64 -4.05 -5.01 9.53
C VAL A 64 -4.71 -6.39 9.67
N GLY A 65 -3.99 -7.45 9.26
CA GLY A 65 -4.47 -8.83 9.31
C GLY A 65 -5.58 -9.20 8.31
N LYS A 66 -6.01 -8.28 7.44
CA LYS A 66 -6.99 -8.53 6.38
C LYS A 66 -6.32 -8.56 5.02
N LYS A 67 -6.65 -9.58 4.21
CA LYS A 67 -6.22 -9.64 2.82
C LYS A 67 -7.05 -8.68 1.98
N ILE A 68 -6.39 -7.73 1.33
CA ILE A 68 -6.97 -6.73 0.44
C ILE A 68 -6.31 -6.78 -0.94
N LEU A 69 -6.91 -6.13 -1.93
CA LEU A 69 -6.36 -6.01 -3.28
C LEU A 69 -5.73 -4.62 -3.46
N ALA A 70 -4.41 -4.54 -3.61
CA ALA A 70 -3.70 -3.26 -3.77
C ALA A 70 -4.18 -2.46 -4.99
N CYS A 71 -4.78 -3.14 -5.97
CA CYS A 71 -5.35 -2.50 -7.15
C CYS A 71 -6.77 -1.94 -6.97
N GLN A 72 -7.40 -2.17 -5.83
CA GLN A 72 -8.76 -1.69 -5.50
C GLN A 72 -8.77 -0.68 -4.34
N HIS A 73 -7.60 -0.44 -3.72
CA HIS A 73 -7.46 0.47 -2.60
C HIS A 73 -6.40 1.53 -2.89
N THR A 74 -6.66 2.75 -2.42
CA THR A 74 -5.71 3.86 -2.49
C THR A 74 -4.88 3.92 -1.22
N ALA A 75 -3.62 4.34 -1.34
CA ALA A 75 -2.75 4.47 -0.19
C ALA A 75 -3.25 5.53 0.81
N ASP A 76 -3.88 6.60 0.32
CA ASP A 76 -4.55 7.61 1.15
C ASP A 76 -5.68 6.98 1.98
N SER A 77 -6.63 6.28 1.35
CA SER A 77 -7.78 5.69 2.05
C SER A 77 -7.34 4.71 3.13
N LEU A 78 -6.33 3.88 2.85
CA LEU A 78 -5.76 2.96 3.84
C LEU A 78 -5.05 3.73 4.96
N SER A 79 -4.20 4.71 4.65
CA SER A 79 -3.53 5.51 5.67
C SER A 79 -4.52 6.24 6.59
N ARG A 80 -5.62 6.78 6.04
CA ARG A 80 -6.67 7.47 6.82
C ARG A 80 -7.40 6.52 7.75
N ALA A 81 -7.70 5.30 7.30
CA ALA A 81 -8.31 4.27 8.13
C ALA A 81 -7.42 3.85 9.32
N LEU A 82 -6.09 3.95 9.22
CA LEU A 82 -5.17 3.78 10.35
C LEU A 82 -5.09 5.01 11.26
N ASN A 83 -5.11 6.22 10.68
CA ASN A 83 -4.98 7.47 11.44
C ASN A 83 -6.18 7.79 12.33
N GLU A 84 -7.36 7.20 12.11
CA GLU A 84 -8.48 7.29 13.06
C GLU A 84 -8.14 6.66 14.43
N GLN A 85 -7.01 5.94 14.55
CA GLN A 85 -6.57 5.30 15.80
C GLN A 85 -5.24 5.83 16.38
N ASN A 86 -4.45 6.65 15.67
CA ASN A 86 -3.25 7.34 16.19
C ASN A 86 -2.68 8.37 15.19
N ASP A 87 -1.98 9.41 15.69
CA ASP A 87 -1.39 10.53 14.90
C ASP A 87 -0.19 10.13 14.00
N ASP A 88 0.23 8.86 14.06
CA ASP A 88 1.35 8.32 13.31
C ASP A 88 0.90 7.80 11.94
N HIS A 89 1.12 8.60 10.89
CA HIS A 89 0.77 8.27 9.51
C HIS A 89 1.67 7.15 8.97
N ARG A 90 1.41 5.91 9.39
CA ARG A 90 2.09 4.70 8.91
C ARG A 90 1.14 3.81 8.13
N LEU A 91 1.62 3.23 7.04
CA LEU A 91 0.92 2.21 6.27
C LEU A 91 1.77 0.94 6.28
N ALA A 92 1.37 -0.03 7.10
CA ALA A 92 2.01 -1.34 7.16
C ALA A 92 1.27 -2.34 6.27
N LEU A 93 1.99 -2.98 5.36
CA LEU A 93 1.47 -3.99 4.45
C LEU A 93 2.32 -5.24 4.51
N GLU A 94 1.72 -6.40 4.35
CA GLU A 94 2.45 -7.66 4.22
C GLU A 94 2.17 -8.29 2.86
N VAL A 95 3.19 -8.84 2.23
CA VAL A 95 3.13 -9.45 0.90
C VAL A 95 3.64 -10.87 0.97
N ASP A 96 2.92 -11.81 0.35
CA ASP A 96 3.31 -13.22 0.36
C ASP A 96 4.54 -13.49 -0.53
N TYR A 97 4.70 -12.74 -1.64
CA TYR A 97 5.82 -12.86 -2.57
C TYR A 97 6.24 -11.47 -3.10
N LEU A 98 7.55 -11.21 -3.07
CA LEU A 98 8.24 -10.19 -3.87
C LEU A 98 9.42 -10.84 -4.60
#